data_AF-A0A830BAV5-F1
#
_entry.id   AF-A0A830BAV5-F1
#
_cell.length_a   1.000
_cell.length_b   1.000
_cell.length_c   1.000
_cell.angle_alpha   90.00
_cell.angle_beta   90.00
_cell.angle_gamma   90.00
#
_symmetry.space_group_name_H-M   'P 1'
#
loop_
_entity.id
_entity.type
_entity.pdbx_description
1 polymer ?
#
loop_
_entity_poly.entity_id
_entity_poly.type
_entity_poly.pdbx_seq_one_letter_code
_entity_poly.pdbx_strand_id
1 'polypeptide(L)'
;MALQLQPNTCNLHPPIRFSLPQYTSSRIYAATHSPPPPIRRRALSLFTLTITFSSCCGSNYAWPKPDISDFVELPDSGGVKALDLRIGDNDEQTPSIGDKVVIHYYGRLAAKQGWRFDSTYDHKDEDGEPIPFEFVLGSGKVISGIESAVRSMKVGGIRRVIIPPSQGYQNTSQEPIPPNFFDRQRLFTTIFNPTRLANGEGSTLGTLIFDIELLSLRRQ
;
A
#
# COMPACT_ATOMS: atom_id res chain seq x y z
N MET A 1 32.12 -23.45 59.79
CA MET A 1 30.78 -22.84 59.94
C MET A 1 30.07 -22.99 58.61
N ALA A 2 29.18 -23.98 58.51
CA ALA A 2 28.42 -24.29 57.30
C ALA A 2 27.18 -23.40 57.24
N LEU A 3 26.97 -22.68 56.14
CA LEU A 3 25.75 -21.91 55.88
C LEU A 3 24.81 -22.78 55.02
N GLN A 4 23.71 -23.19 55.64
CA GLN A 4 22.60 -23.92 55.02
C GLN A 4 21.85 -23.04 54.02
N LEU A 5 21.69 -23.56 52.81
CA LEU A 5 20.79 -23.04 51.77
C LEU A 5 19.34 -23.43 52.11
N GLN A 6 18.43 -22.45 52.14
CA GLN A 6 16.99 -22.69 52.24
C GLN A 6 16.34 -22.67 50.84
N PRO A 7 15.33 -23.53 50.57
CA PRO A 7 14.71 -23.66 49.25
C PRO A 7 13.64 -22.59 48.99
N ASN A 8 13.63 -22.08 47.75
CA ASN A 8 12.59 -21.20 47.21
C ASN A 8 11.26 -21.95 47.02
N THR A 9 10.18 -21.43 47.60
CA THR A 9 8.81 -21.92 47.38
C THR A 9 8.20 -21.26 46.14
N CYS A 10 7.91 -22.07 45.11
CA CYS A 10 7.10 -21.69 43.96
C CYS A 10 5.61 -21.65 44.36
N ASN A 11 5.00 -20.46 44.32
CA ASN A 11 3.53 -20.32 44.36
C ASN A 11 2.96 -20.59 42.96
N LEU A 12 2.34 -21.76 42.79
CA LEU A 12 1.58 -22.13 41.59
C LEU A 12 0.14 -21.57 41.69
N HIS A 13 -0.23 -20.69 40.76
CA HIS A 13 -1.62 -20.30 40.54
C HIS A 13 -2.42 -21.46 39.91
N PRO A 14 -3.70 -21.67 40.27
CA PRO A 14 -4.53 -22.70 39.66
C PRO A 14 -4.96 -22.32 38.23
N PRO A 15 -5.17 -23.30 37.33
CA PRO A 15 -5.58 -23.03 35.96
C PRO A 15 -7.08 -22.66 35.88
N ILE A 16 -7.37 -21.59 35.15
CA ILE A 16 -8.73 -21.14 34.82
C ILE A 16 -9.32 -22.10 33.78
N ARG A 17 -10.40 -22.82 34.16
CA ARG A 17 -11.20 -23.65 33.26
C ARG A 17 -12.12 -22.76 32.41
N PHE A 18 -11.92 -22.71 31.11
CA PHE A 18 -12.90 -22.21 30.15
C PHE A 18 -13.79 -23.37 29.69
N SER A 19 -15.07 -23.33 30.04
CA SER A 19 -16.11 -24.23 29.51
C SER A 19 -16.71 -23.61 28.24
N LEU A 20 -16.60 -24.31 27.10
CA LEU A 20 -17.25 -23.95 25.85
C LEU A 20 -18.77 -24.18 25.95
N PRO A 21 -19.63 -23.24 25.50
CA PRO A 21 -21.06 -23.49 25.43
C PRO A 21 -21.38 -24.46 24.28
N GLN A 22 -22.18 -25.48 24.61
CA GLN A 22 -22.69 -26.48 23.68
C GLN A 22 -23.75 -25.84 22.77
N TYR A 23 -23.51 -25.87 21.45
CA TYR A 23 -24.49 -25.49 20.45
C TYR A 23 -25.45 -26.67 20.23
N THR A 24 -26.64 -26.56 20.81
CA THR A 24 -27.73 -27.53 20.61
C THR A 24 -28.49 -27.18 19.34
N SER A 25 -28.59 -28.17 18.44
CA SER A 25 -29.47 -28.14 17.28
C SER A 25 -30.91 -28.18 17.76
N SER A 26 -31.69 -27.14 17.46
CA SER A 26 -33.13 -27.12 17.66
C SER A 26 -33.89 -26.93 16.35
N ARG A 27 -34.89 -27.79 16.23
CA ARG A 27 -35.78 -28.04 15.09
C ARG A 27 -36.51 -26.79 14.60
N ILE A 28 -36.71 -26.82 13.29
CA ILE A 28 -37.68 -26.08 12.49
C ILE A 28 -39.06 -26.07 13.17
N TYR A 29 -39.59 -24.88 13.44
CA TYR A 29 -41.02 -24.66 13.63
C TYR A 29 -41.59 -23.97 12.39
N ALA A 30 -42.63 -24.57 11.84
CA ALA A 30 -43.41 -24.06 10.72
C ALA A 30 -44.20 -22.80 11.15
N ALA A 31 -44.04 -21.71 10.39
CA ALA A 31 -44.91 -20.55 10.47
C ALA A 31 -45.93 -20.62 9.32
N THR A 32 -47.17 -20.90 9.67
CA THR A 32 -48.36 -20.81 8.81
C THR A 32 -48.56 -19.35 8.38
N HIS A 33 -48.48 -19.06 7.08
CA HIS A 33 -48.96 -17.82 6.50
C HIS A 33 -50.07 -18.11 5.48
N SER A 34 -51.19 -17.44 5.69
CA SER A 34 -52.46 -17.52 4.97
C SER A 34 -52.33 -17.10 3.49
N PRO A 35 -53.12 -17.68 2.57
CA PRO A 35 -53.12 -17.28 1.16
C PRO A 35 -53.86 -15.94 0.93
N PRO A 36 -53.43 -15.11 -0.04
CA PRO A 36 -54.17 -13.90 -0.44
C PRO A 36 -55.40 -14.24 -1.32
N PRO A 37 -56.42 -13.35 -1.38
CA PRO A 37 -57.67 -13.59 -2.10
C PRO A 37 -57.50 -13.54 -3.63
N PRO A 38 -58.41 -14.17 -4.41
CA PRO A 38 -58.29 -14.24 -5.86
C PRO A 38 -58.64 -12.90 -6.52
N ILE A 39 -57.68 -12.37 -7.29
CA ILE A 39 -57.87 -11.19 -8.13
C ILE A 39 -58.54 -11.60 -9.44
N ARG A 40 -59.64 -10.91 -9.77
CA ARG A 40 -60.45 -11.07 -10.99
C ARG A 40 -59.59 -10.91 -12.24
N ARG A 41 -59.57 -11.94 -13.10
CA ARG A 41 -58.96 -11.90 -14.43
C ARG A 41 -59.76 -10.96 -15.34
N ARG A 42 -59.24 -9.77 -15.64
CA ARG A 42 -59.61 -9.03 -16.84
C ARG A 42 -58.59 -9.39 -17.93
N ALA A 43 -59.08 -10.07 -18.96
CA ALA A 43 -58.31 -10.36 -20.17
C ALA A 43 -58.01 -9.04 -20.89
N LEU A 44 -56.73 -8.73 -21.09
CA LEU A 44 -56.28 -7.62 -21.92
C LEU A 44 -55.10 -8.11 -22.76
N SER A 45 -55.43 -8.31 -24.05
CA SER A 45 -54.60 -8.20 -25.26
C SER A 45 -53.09 -8.37 -25.10
N LEU A 46 -52.57 -9.49 -25.59
CA LEU A 46 -51.14 -9.72 -25.83
C LEU A 46 -50.66 -8.84 -26.99
N PHE A 47 -49.99 -7.73 -26.69
CA PHE A 47 -49.01 -7.13 -27.59
C PHE A 47 -47.63 -7.64 -27.16
N THR A 48 -47.05 -8.53 -27.97
CA THR A 48 -45.69 -9.02 -27.77
C THR A 48 -44.69 -7.93 -28.16
N LEU A 49 -44.22 -7.17 -27.18
CA LEU A 49 -43.07 -6.28 -27.34
C LEU A 49 -41.80 -7.11 -27.13
N THR A 50 -41.08 -7.42 -28.22
CA THR A 50 -39.79 -8.08 -28.14
C THR A 50 -38.76 -7.09 -27.60
N ILE A 51 -38.53 -7.12 -26.28
CA ILE A 51 -37.38 -6.47 -25.67
C ILE A 51 -36.16 -7.31 -26.02
N THR A 52 -35.43 -6.89 -27.04
CA THR A 52 -34.07 -7.40 -27.28
C THR A 52 -33.23 -6.95 -26.09
N PHE A 53 -33.02 -7.84 -25.12
CA PHE A 53 -31.94 -7.71 -24.15
C PHE A 53 -30.64 -7.73 -24.95
N SER A 54 -30.17 -6.54 -25.31
CA SER A 54 -28.82 -6.35 -25.80
C SER A 54 -27.92 -6.77 -24.66
N SER A 55 -27.43 -8.00 -24.76
CA SER A 55 -26.36 -8.52 -23.93
C SER A 55 -25.16 -7.62 -24.19
N CYS A 56 -25.02 -6.57 -23.39
CA CYS A 56 -23.75 -5.89 -23.23
C CYS A 56 -22.84 -6.94 -22.60
N CYS A 57 -22.19 -7.73 -23.46
CA CYS A 57 -21.07 -8.57 -23.06
C CYS A 57 -20.16 -7.68 -22.23
N GLY A 58 -20.03 -8.04 -20.96
CA GLY A 58 -19.09 -7.40 -20.05
C GLY A 58 -17.74 -7.43 -20.74
N SER A 59 -17.25 -6.23 -21.09
CA SER A 59 -15.85 -6.07 -21.45
C SER A 59 -15.06 -6.46 -20.21
N ASN A 60 -14.44 -7.63 -20.27
CA ASN A 60 -13.35 -7.97 -19.36
C ASN A 60 -12.20 -7.04 -19.71
N TYR A 61 -12.20 -5.82 -19.16
CA TYR A 61 -11.02 -4.97 -19.12
C TYR A 61 -10.03 -5.60 -18.13
N ALA A 62 -9.39 -6.68 -18.56
CA ALA A 62 -8.22 -7.23 -17.88
C ALA A 62 -7.04 -6.32 -18.25
N TRP A 63 -6.75 -5.35 -17.39
CA TRP A 63 -5.52 -4.57 -17.51
C TRP A 63 -4.33 -5.55 -17.52
N PRO A 64 -3.45 -5.51 -18.53
CA PRO A 64 -2.27 -6.36 -18.55
C PRO A 64 -1.47 -6.09 -17.28
N LYS A 65 -1.11 -7.16 -16.55
CA LYS A 65 -0.17 -7.03 -15.43
C LYS A 65 1.18 -6.70 -16.04
N PRO A 66 1.80 -5.56 -15.69
CA PRO A 66 3.10 -5.20 -16.24
C PRO A 66 4.15 -6.24 -15.86
N ASP A 67 5.01 -6.59 -16.82
CA ASP A 67 6.10 -7.53 -16.63
C ASP A 67 7.35 -6.79 -16.12
N ILE A 68 8.25 -7.51 -15.45
CA ILE A 68 9.51 -6.95 -14.92
C ILE A 68 10.42 -6.43 -16.06
N SER A 69 10.22 -6.91 -17.29
CA SER A 69 10.94 -6.46 -18.49
C SER A 69 10.60 -5.03 -18.93
N ASP A 70 9.54 -4.41 -18.38
CA ASP A 70 9.10 -3.06 -18.75
C ASP A 70 9.81 -1.94 -17.96
N PHE A 71 10.66 -2.29 -16.98
CA PHE A 71 11.40 -1.30 -16.19
C PHE A 71 12.59 -0.72 -16.97
N VAL A 72 12.60 0.61 -17.11
CA VAL A 72 13.70 1.37 -17.72
C VAL A 72 14.55 2.02 -16.63
N GLU A 73 15.88 1.91 -16.73
CA GLU A 73 16.79 2.62 -15.84
C GLU A 73 16.81 4.12 -16.18
N LEU A 74 16.59 4.96 -15.17
CA LEU A 74 16.58 6.41 -15.35
C LEU A 74 18.01 6.93 -15.52
N PRO A 75 18.28 7.81 -16.50
CA PRO A 75 19.61 8.37 -16.69
C PRO A 75 20.07 9.17 -15.47
N ASP A 76 21.37 9.11 -15.16
CA ASP A 76 22.01 9.83 -14.06
C ASP A 76 21.39 9.61 -12.67
N SER A 77 20.60 8.55 -12.49
CA SER A 77 19.86 8.27 -11.26
C SER A 77 20.60 7.37 -10.27
N GLY A 78 21.76 6.84 -10.66
CA GLY A 78 22.50 5.87 -9.84
C GLY A 78 21.82 4.51 -9.70
N GLY A 79 21.09 4.06 -10.74
CA GLY A 79 20.50 2.73 -10.82
C GLY A 79 19.01 2.65 -10.48
N VAL A 80 18.30 3.79 -10.41
CA VAL A 80 16.85 3.80 -10.20
C VAL A 80 16.17 3.30 -11.47
N LYS A 81 15.27 2.33 -11.31
CA LYS A 81 14.48 1.80 -12.43
C LYS A 81 13.03 2.25 -12.30
N ALA A 82 12.41 2.60 -13.41
CA ALA A 82 11.06 3.15 -13.47
C ALA A 82 10.20 2.41 -14.49
N LEU A 83 8.92 2.29 -14.18
CA LEU A 83 7.86 1.82 -15.05
C LEU A 83 6.69 2.79 -14.96
N ASP A 84 6.35 3.42 -16.09
CA ASP A 84 5.18 4.28 -16.19
C ASP A 84 3.91 3.44 -16.27
N LEU A 85 3.08 3.50 -15.23
CA LEU A 85 1.76 2.86 -15.19
C LEU A 85 0.70 3.76 -15.84
N ARG A 86 0.88 5.07 -15.70
CA ARG A 86 0.12 6.11 -16.38
C ARG A 86 1.07 7.27 -16.69
N ILE A 87 1.18 7.63 -17.96
CA ILE A 87 1.90 8.84 -18.35
C ILE A 87 0.96 10.04 -18.09
N GLY A 88 1.48 11.09 -17.47
CA GLY A 88 0.71 12.31 -17.24
C GLY A 88 0.42 13.05 -18.55
N ASP A 89 -0.73 13.72 -18.62
CA ASP A 89 -1.24 14.33 -19.87
C ASP A 89 -0.60 15.69 -20.21
N ASN A 90 0.20 16.26 -19.31
CA ASN A 90 0.72 17.63 -19.40
C ASN A 90 2.25 17.67 -19.53
N ASP A 91 2.74 17.77 -20.77
CA ASP A 91 4.17 17.78 -21.09
C ASP A 91 4.92 19.01 -20.53
N GLU A 92 4.24 20.14 -20.35
CA GLU A 92 4.84 21.37 -19.80
C GLU A 92 4.99 21.38 -18.28
N GLN A 93 4.58 20.30 -17.60
CA GLN A 93 4.58 20.18 -16.15
C GLN A 93 5.52 19.08 -15.64
N THR A 94 6.74 19.03 -16.19
CA THR A 94 7.85 18.24 -15.61
C THR A 94 8.57 19.08 -14.54
N PRO A 95 8.78 18.54 -13.31
CA PRO A 95 9.44 19.26 -12.23
C PRO A 95 10.91 19.63 -12.51
N SER A 96 11.30 20.83 -12.11
CA SER A 96 12.68 21.33 -12.10
C SER A 96 13.22 21.47 -10.67
N ILE A 97 14.55 21.50 -10.52
CA ILE A 97 15.19 21.73 -9.21
C ILE A 97 14.70 23.06 -8.63
N GLY A 98 14.31 23.06 -7.35
CA GLY A 98 13.71 24.20 -6.66
C GLY A 98 12.17 24.19 -6.68
N ASP A 99 11.54 23.43 -7.58
CA ASP A 99 10.08 23.31 -7.59
C ASP A 99 9.58 22.60 -6.34
N LYS A 100 8.46 23.09 -5.83
CA LYS A 100 7.70 22.41 -4.78
C LYS A 100 6.79 21.39 -5.44
N VAL A 101 6.99 20.11 -5.13
CA VAL A 101 6.26 18.99 -5.74
C VAL A 101 5.36 18.33 -4.69
N VAL A 102 4.20 17.85 -5.16
CA VAL A 102 3.19 17.20 -4.33
C VAL A 102 2.89 15.82 -4.92
N ILE A 103 3.12 14.77 -4.14
CA ILE A 103 2.95 13.38 -4.57
C ILE A 103 2.08 12.58 -3.61
N HIS A 104 1.36 11.59 -4.14
CA HIS A 104 1.02 10.41 -3.35
C HIS A 104 2.04 9.31 -3.60
N TYR A 105 2.29 8.49 -2.58
CA TYR A 105 3.11 7.31 -2.74
C TYR A 105 2.62 6.14 -1.90
N TYR A 106 3.02 4.94 -2.34
CA TYR A 106 2.95 3.69 -1.61
C TYR A 106 4.35 3.08 -1.55
N GLY A 107 4.92 2.94 -0.36
CA GLY A 107 6.31 2.49 -0.14
C GLY A 107 6.39 1.09 0.46
N ARG A 108 7.20 0.22 -0.15
CA ARG A 108 7.47 -1.14 0.33
C ARG A 108 8.93 -1.55 0.14
N LEU A 109 9.39 -2.52 0.92
CA LEU A 109 10.68 -3.17 0.69
C LEU A 109 10.55 -4.19 -0.45
N ALA A 110 11.57 -4.32 -1.30
CA ALA A 110 11.63 -5.44 -2.25
C ALA A 110 11.84 -6.78 -1.52
N ALA A 111 12.57 -6.75 -0.40
CA ALA A 111 12.70 -7.86 0.52
C ALA A 111 11.44 -8.03 1.39
N LYS A 112 11.51 -8.95 2.38
CA LYS A 112 10.45 -9.12 3.41
C LYS A 112 9.05 -9.29 2.81
N GLN A 113 8.96 -10.07 1.73
CA GLN A 113 7.69 -10.37 1.05
C GLN A 113 6.92 -9.10 0.61
N GLY A 114 7.63 -8.04 0.21
CA GLY A 114 6.96 -6.81 -0.21
C GLY A 114 6.37 -6.00 0.94
N TRP A 115 6.93 -6.13 2.15
CA TRP A 115 6.38 -5.44 3.33
C TRP A 115 6.26 -3.94 3.07
N ARG A 116 5.01 -3.46 3.10
CA ARG A 116 4.65 -2.06 3.03
C ARG A 116 5.01 -1.38 4.34
N PHE A 117 5.84 -0.34 4.27
CA PHE A 117 6.26 0.44 5.44
C PHE A 117 5.51 1.77 5.55
N ASP A 118 5.03 2.34 4.44
CA ASP A 118 4.26 3.58 4.49
C ASP A 118 3.40 3.78 3.23
N SER A 119 2.38 4.63 3.33
CA SER A 119 1.50 5.04 2.25
C SER A 119 0.80 6.34 2.61
N THR A 120 0.91 7.37 1.77
CA THR A 120 0.20 8.65 1.98
C THR A 120 -1.32 8.48 2.00
N TYR A 121 -1.84 7.42 1.37
CA TYR A 121 -3.28 7.13 1.41
C TYR A 121 -3.79 6.74 2.80
N ASP A 122 -2.90 6.30 3.71
CA ASP A 122 -3.25 5.99 5.09
C ASP A 122 -3.15 7.23 6.00
N HIS A 123 -2.52 8.31 5.52
CA HIS A 123 -2.38 9.55 6.26
C HIS A 123 -3.64 10.37 6.01
N LYS A 124 -4.47 10.57 7.03
CA LYS A 124 -5.77 11.23 6.90
C LYS A 124 -5.77 12.58 7.60
N ASP A 125 -6.38 13.58 6.95
CA ASP A 125 -6.71 14.84 7.58
C ASP A 125 -7.98 14.71 8.45
N GLU A 126 -8.47 15.84 8.96
CA GLU A 126 -9.66 15.89 9.82
C GLU A 126 -10.95 15.44 9.11
N ASP A 127 -10.98 15.56 7.78
CA ASP A 127 -12.12 15.19 6.94
C ASP A 127 -12.03 13.73 6.43
N GLY A 128 -10.89 13.06 6.67
CA GLY A 128 -10.65 11.68 6.25
C GLY A 128 -10.01 11.52 4.87
N GLU A 129 -9.55 12.62 4.27
CA GLU A 129 -8.93 12.63 2.95
C GLU A 129 -7.42 12.33 3.05
N PRO A 130 -6.84 11.63 2.05
CA PRO A 130 -5.39 11.39 1.99
C PRO A 130 -4.56 12.68 2.00
N ILE A 131 -3.58 12.77 2.91
CA ILE A 131 -2.63 13.87 2.94
C ILE A 131 -1.46 13.54 1.99
N PRO A 132 -1.24 14.33 0.92
CA PRO A 132 -0.11 14.09 0.03
C PRO A 132 1.22 14.49 0.68
N PHE A 133 2.29 13.91 0.18
CA PHE A 133 3.64 14.27 0.58
C PHE A 133 4.16 15.43 -0.28
N GLU A 134 4.61 16.50 0.38
CA GLU A 134 5.12 17.71 -0.27
C GLU A 134 6.60 17.89 0.04
N PHE A 135 7.40 18.20 -0.98
CA PHE A 135 8.82 18.52 -0.80
C PHE A 135 9.33 19.47 -1.88
N VAL A 136 10.53 20.02 -1.66
CA VAL A 136 11.25 20.83 -2.65
C VAL A 136 12.25 19.95 -3.37
N LEU A 137 12.15 19.87 -4.70
CA LEU A 137 13.00 19.02 -5.51
C LEU A 137 14.44 19.51 -5.50
N GLY A 138 15.39 18.63 -5.18
CA GLY A 138 16.81 18.97 -5.08
C GLY A 138 17.19 19.61 -3.75
N SER A 139 16.32 19.51 -2.73
CA SER A 139 16.63 19.96 -1.37
C SER A 139 17.57 19.02 -0.63
N GLY A 140 17.73 17.78 -1.11
CA GLY A 140 18.53 16.73 -0.46
C GLY A 140 17.90 16.16 0.81
N LYS A 141 16.65 16.56 1.14
CA LYS A 141 15.91 16.03 2.29
C LYS A 141 15.21 14.70 1.97
N VAL A 142 14.81 14.50 0.72
CA VAL A 142 14.15 13.28 0.26
C VAL A 142 15.21 12.29 -0.24
N ILE A 143 14.93 10.99 -0.14
CA ILE A 143 15.80 9.97 -0.75
C ILE A 143 15.98 10.26 -2.24
N SER A 144 17.24 10.21 -2.70
CA SER A 144 17.63 10.65 -4.05
C SER A 144 16.93 9.87 -5.16
N GLY A 145 16.55 8.62 -4.89
CA GLY A 145 15.79 7.81 -5.83
C GLY A 145 14.39 8.34 -6.12
N ILE A 146 13.69 8.90 -5.13
CA ILE A 146 12.39 9.55 -5.33
C ILE A 146 12.59 10.87 -6.08
N GLU A 147 13.59 11.68 -5.72
CA GLU A 147 13.88 12.93 -6.43
C GLU A 147 14.15 12.68 -7.92
N SER A 148 15.00 11.69 -8.22
CA SER A 148 15.34 11.30 -9.61
C SER A 148 14.12 10.78 -10.38
N ALA A 149 13.28 9.98 -9.72
CA ALA A 149 12.04 9.47 -10.29
C ALA A 149 11.07 10.60 -10.65
N VAL A 150 10.77 11.49 -9.70
CA VAL A 150 9.81 12.58 -9.85
C VAL A 150 10.29 13.61 -10.87
N ARG A 151 11.59 13.90 -10.93
CA ARG A 151 12.18 14.85 -11.89
C ARG A 151 11.91 14.48 -13.36
N SER A 152 11.72 13.19 -13.65
CA SER A 152 11.43 12.70 -15.01
C SER A 152 9.96 12.33 -15.23
N MET A 153 9.08 12.67 -14.29
CA MET A 153 7.64 12.45 -14.40
C MET A 153 6.92 13.68 -14.93
N LYS A 154 5.72 13.45 -15.49
CA LYS A 154 4.74 14.49 -15.83
C LYS A 154 3.64 14.50 -14.77
N VAL A 155 3.11 15.68 -14.44
CA VAL A 155 1.96 15.82 -13.54
C VAL A 155 0.77 14.98 -14.05
N GLY A 156 0.08 14.31 -13.13
CA GLY A 156 -0.97 13.32 -13.38
C GLY A 156 -0.46 11.90 -13.60
N GLY A 157 0.86 11.73 -13.78
CA GLY A 157 1.47 10.42 -14.01
C GLY A 157 1.52 9.54 -12.77
N ILE A 158 1.41 8.22 -12.99
CA ILE A 158 1.63 7.18 -11.98
C ILE A 158 2.80 6.32 -12.44
N ARG A 159 3.80 6.15 -11.57
CA ARG A 159 5.03 5.44 -11.87
C ARG A 159 5.39 4.49 -10.74
N ARG A 160 5.75 3.26 -11.09
CA ARG A 160 6.40 2.32 -10.18
C ARG A 160 7.91 2.46 -10.32
N VAL A 161 8.61 2.63 -9.21
CA VAL A 161 10.07 2.78 -9.17
C VAL A 161 10.72 1.81 -8.21
N ILE A 162 11.81 1.21 -8.67
CA ILE A 162 12.71 0.37 -7.89
C ILE A 162 13.94 1.22 -7.58
N ILE A 163 14.16 1.48 -6.31
CA ILE A 163 15.24 2.32 -5.81
C ILE A 163 16.29 1.42 -5.18
N PRO A 164 17.52 1.38 -5.72
CA PRO A 164 18.60 0.61 -5.12
C PRO A 164 19.00 1.22 -3.77
N PRO A 165 19.63 0.46 -2.86
CA PRO A 165 20.00 0.95 -1.54
C PRO A 165 20.84 2.22 -1.55
N SER A 166 21.71 2.41 -2.55
CA SER A 166 22.56 3.60 -2.72
C SER A 166 21.77 4.89 -2.99
N GLN A 167 20.53 4.76 -3.47
CA GLN A 167 19.60 5.86 -3.76
C GLN A 167 18.39 5.89 -2.81
N GLY A 168 18.35 4.96 -1.84
CA GLY A 168 17.35 4.89 -0.79
C GLY A 168 17.78 5.64 0.47
N TYR A 169 17.37 5.13 1.64
CA TYR A 169 17.78 5.70 2.93
C TYR A 169 19.25 5.42 3.22
N GLN A 170 20.05 6.48 3.32
CA GLN A 170 21.45 6.47 3.80
C GLN A 170 21.54 6.80 5.30
N ASN A 171 20.54 7.51 5.81
CA ASN A 171 20.41 7.86 7.22
C ASN A 171 18.91 7.89 7.61
N THR A 172 18.65 8.15 8.89
CA THR A 172 17.29 8.15 9.46
C THR A 172 16.58 9.51 9.38
N SER A 173 17.18 10.50 8.71
CA SER A 173 16.65 11.86 8.56
C SER A 173 16.09 12.12 7.16
N GLN A 174 16.34 11.21 6.20
CA GLN A 174 15.83 11.34 4.84
C GLN A 174 14.36 10.93 4.76
N GLU A 175 13.60 11.73 4.03
CA GLU A 175 12.17 11.54 3.80
C GLU A 175 11.89 10.72 2.53
N PRO A 176 10.68 10.13 2.41
CA PRO A 176 9.59 10.11 3.39
C PRO A 176 9.89 9.18 4.58
N ILE A 177 9.42 9.52 5.78
CA ILE A 177 9.60 8.67 6.98
C ILE A 177 8.21 8.29 7.52
N PRO A 178 7.93 7.00 7.81
CA PRO A 178 6.67 6.59 8.41
C PRO A 178 6.35 7.42 9.66
N PRO A 179 5.14 8.00 9.77
CA PRO A 179 4.72 8.73 10.97
C PRO A 179 4.55 7.78 12.15
N ASN A 180 4.11 6.54 11.90
CA ASN A 180 3.99 5.50 12.91
C ASN A 180 5.38 5.07 13.42
N PHE A 181 5.56 5.11 14.74
CA PHE A 181 6.83 4.75 15.38
C PHE A 181 7.27 3.31 15.07
N PHE A 182 6.36 2.35 15.12
CA PHE A 182 6.69 0.93 14.90
C PHE A 182 7.13 0.66 13.47
N ASP A 183 6.44 1.25 12.49
CA ASP A 183 6.82 1.11 11.07
C ASP A 183 8.17 1.76 10.79
N ARG A 184 8.41 2.96 11.32
CA ARG A 184 9.72 3.63 11.24
C ARG A 184 10.84 2.80 11.86
N GLN A 185 10.63 2.29 13.07
CA GLN A 185 11.60 1.47 13.76
C GLN A 185 11.89 0.18 12.97
N ARG A 186 10.85 -0.49 12.47
CA ARG A 186 10.98 -1.71 11.68
C ARG A 186 11.69 -1.47 10.34
N LEU A 187 11.44 -0.34 9.69
CA LEU A 187 12.11 0.07 8.45
C LEU A 187 13.62 0.19 8.68
N PHE A 188 14.03 1.05 9.62
CA PHE A 188 15.45 1.32 9.84
C PHE A 188 16.22 0.15 10.44
N THR A 189 15.60 -0.62 11.34
CA THR A 189 16.23 -1.86 11.86
C THR A 189 16.38 -2.94 10.80
N THR A 190 15.57 -2.91 9.74
CA THR A 190 15.70 -3.84 8.61
C THR A 190 16.81 -3.40 7.65
N ILE A 191 16.81 -2.13 7.26
CA ILE A 191 17.77 -1.59 6.27
C ILE A 191 19.18 -1.47 6.86
N PHE A 192 19.31 -1.01 8.10
CA PHE A 192 20.59 -0.77 8.77
C PHE A 192 21.02 -1.92 9.70
N ASN A 193 20.54 -3.15 9.44
CA ASN A 193 20.90 -4.28 10.29
C ASN A 193 22.39 -4.67 10.13
N PRO A 194 23.25 -4.48 11.15
CA PRO A 194 24.71 -4.62 10.98
C PRO A 194 25.12 -6.05 10.61
N THR A 195 24.47 -7.07 11.18
CA THR A 195 24.77 -8.48 10.89
C THR A 195 24.45 -8.81 9.44
N ARG A 196 23.33 -8.30 8.92
CA ARG A 196 22.91 -8.54 7.53
C ARG A 196 23.79 -7.81 6.54
N LEU A 197 24.19 -6.58 6.88
CA LEU A 197 25.15 -5.81 6.09
C LEU A 197 26.51 -6.52 6.03
N ALA A 198 26.99 -7.05 7.16
CA ALA A 198 28.23 -7.84 7.20
C ALA A 198 28.16 -9.12 6.35
N ASN A 199 26.97 -9.70 6.20
CA ASN A 199 26.72 -10.87 5.35
C ASN A 199 26.50 -10.52 3.86
N GLY A 200 26.59 -9.24 3.47
CA GLY A 200 26.36 -8.80 2.10
C GLY A 200 24.88 -8.72 1.68
N GLU A 201 23.93 -8.87 2.62
CA GLU A 201 22.49 -8.78 2.33
C GLU A 201 21.98 -7.33 2.15
N GLY A 202 22.86 -6.33 2.26
CA GLY A 202 22.48 -4.92 2.16
C GLY A 202 21.84 -4.54 0.83
N SER A 203 22.29 -5.14 -0.27
CA SER A 203 21.70 -4.93 -1.59
C SER A 203 20.20 -5.29 -1.61
N THR A 204 19.85 -6.40 -0.98
CA THR A 204 18.50 -6.94 -0.99
C THR A 204 17.60 -6.20 0.01
N LEU A 205 18.10 -5.95 1.22
CA LEU A 205 17.30 -5.35 2.29
C LEU A 205 17.04 -3.85 2.10
N GLY A 206 17.97 -3.14 1.44
CA GLY A 206 17.85 -1.71 1.19
C GLY A 206 17.15 -1.35 -0.12
N THR A 207 16.77 -2.34 -0.95
CA THR A 207 16.03 -2.05 -2.19
C THR A 207 14.58 -1.69 -1.85
N LEU A 208 14.17 -0.49 -2.25
CA LEU A 208 12.83 0.03 -2.03
C LEU A 208 12.02 -0.03 -3.32
N ILE A 209 10.71 -0.19 -3.20
CA ILE A 209 9.78 -0.05 -4.31
C ILE A 209 8.73 0.98 -3.91
N PHE A 210 8.57 1.99 -4.75
CA PHE A 210 7.51 2.99 -4.59
C PHE A 210 6.58 2.98 -5.80
N ASP A 211 5.29 3.08 -5.53
CA ASP A 211 4.31 3.49 -6.54
C ASP A 211 4.00 4.96 -6.25
N ILE A 212 4.33 5.85 -7.18
CA ILE A 212 4.29 7.31 -7.03
C ILE A 212 3.25 7.88 -7.99
N GLU A 213 2.38 8.74 -7.49
CA GLU A 213 1.47 9.57 -8.28
C GLU A 213 1.88 11.04 -8.11
N LEU A 214 2.23 11.71 -9.22
CA LEU A 214 2.59 13.13 -9.20
C LEU A 214 1.33 13.97 -9.37
N LEU A 215 0.90 14.66 -8.31
CA LEU A 215 -0.39 15.38 -8.30
C LEU A 215 -0.27 16.78 -8.87
N SER A 216 0.73 17.54 -8.41
CA SER A 216 0.95 18.91 -8.83
C SER A 216 2.37 19.39 -8.50
N LEU A 217 2.75 20.50 -9.10
CA LEU A 217 3.97 21.23 -8.76
C LEU A 217 3.68 22.73 -8.68
N ARG A 218 4.45 23.44 -7.87
CA ARG A 218 4.46 24.90 -7.79
C ARG A 218 5.88 25.38 -8.06
N ARG A 219 6.05 26.17 -9.12
CA ARG A 219 7.32 26.83 -9.42
C ARG A 219 7.59 27.91 -8.38
N GLN A 220 8.80 27.93 -7.82
CA GLN A 220 9.24 28.97 -6.88
C GLN A 220 9.80 30.18 -7.61
#